data_AF-A0A2K1JMW2-F1
#
_entry.id   AF-A0A2K1JMW2-F1
#
_cell.length_a   1.000
_cell.length_b   1.000
_cell.length_c   1.000
_cell.angle_alpha   90.00
_cell.angle_beta   90.00
_cell.angle_gamma   90.00
#
_symmetry.space_group_name_H-M   'P 1'
#
loop_
_entity.id
_entity.type
_entity.pdbx_description
1 polymer ?
#
loop_
_entity_poly.entity_id
_entity_poly.type
_entity_poly.pdbx_seq_one_letter_code
_entity_poly.pdbx_strand_id
1 'polypeptide(L)'
;MLYLLYQHQIGRFTGRQPRLATIKYREANYNKKDLSSVYPSKVQARGDPEDPSDPLPRKWVKAPYNPIAPIPLGYNSSQFRDPTEAWRLFDGVWGLLVGANAGEGGLIGTALLYKSMDFQTWSFSNRLHEDPTTGMWECPDLFPVRIKGRKDLNTSAVGKGVLHVLKVSLELKTKHDYYSVGNYLAEANTYKPLIVEINTSIELSRCRSKCESAFMT
;
A
#
# COMPACT_ATOMS: atom_id res chain seq x y z
N MET A 1 -0.17 20.89 15.16
CA MET A 1 0.76 19.76 15.32
C MET A 1 0.13 18.54 14.64
N LEU A 2 0.47 18.27 13.38
CA LEU A 2 -0.06 17.13 12.62
C LEU A 2 0.81 15.90 12.92
N TYR A 3 0.22 14.86 13.49
CA TYR A 3 0.88 13.57 13.68
C TYR A 3 1.12 12.91 12.32
N LEU A 4 2.39 12.73 11.94
CA LEU A 4 2.77 11.73 10.94
C LEU A 4 2.51 10.37 11.61
N LEU A 5 1.42 9.70 11.24
CA LEU A 5 1.22 8.31 11.62
C LEU A 5 2.19 7.49 10.77
N TYR A 6 3.36 7.20 11.35
CA TYR A 6 4.36 6.33 10.79
C TYR A 6 3.94 4.88 11.11
N GLN A 7 3.34 4.18 10.13
CA GLN A 7 3.20 2.73 10.21
C GLN A 7 4.59 2.13 9.95
N HIS A 8 5.24 1.64 11.01
CA HIS A 8 6.56 1.01 10.98
C HIS A 8 6.52 -0.31 10.19
N GLN A 9 6.67 -0.27 8.86
CA GLN A 9 7.11 -1.46 8.12
C GLN A 9 8.64 -1.55 8.22
N ILE A 10 9.10 -2.26 9.26
CA ILE A 10 10.52 -2.52 9.51
C ILE A 10 10.92 -3.76 8.70
N GLY A 11 11.14 -3.59 7.39
CA GLY A 11 12.01 -4.47 6.63
C GLY A 11 13.48 -4.11 6.90
N ARG A 12 14.40 -5.08 6.78
CA ARG A 12 15.85 -4.80 6.81
C ARG A 12 16.24 -3.94 5.60
N PHE A 13 16.15 -2.62 5.74
CA PHE A 13 16.59 -1.68 4.72
C PHE A 13 18.02 -1.25 4.97
N THR A 14 18.94 -1.82 4.22
CA THR A 14 20.24 -1.21 3.99
C THR A 14 20.07 -0.10 2.93
N GLY A 15 19.56 1.08 3.28
CA GLY A 15 19.64 2.24 2.39
C GLY A 15 18.68 3.42 2.60
N ARG A 16 19.29 4.61 2.61
CA ARG A 16 18.93 6.00 2.22
C ARG A 16 17.70 6.32 1.33
N GLN A 17 16.66 5.49 1.26
CA GLN A 17 15.54 5.74 0.34
C GLN A 17 14.46 6.67 0.91
N PRO A 18 13.78 7.48 0.07
CA PRO A 18 12.65 8.30 0.48
C PRO A 18 11.52 7.44 1.05
N ARG A 19 10.77 7.97 2.02
CA ARG A 19 9.61 7.28 2.59
C ARG A 19 8.31 7.96 2.19
N LEU A 20 7.33 7.12 1.87
CA LEU A 20 5.98 7.54 1.55
C LEU A 20 5.09 7.24 2.76
N ALA A 21 4.21 8.18 3.11
CA ALA A 21 3.32 8.04 4.24
C ALA A 21 1.99 8.74 3.97
N THR A 22 0.94 8.31 4.65
CA THR A 22 -0.35 9.01 4.65
C THR A 22 -0.35 10.16 5.64
N ILE A 23 -0.84 11.32 5.21
CA ILE A 23 -1.10 12.48 6.06
C ILE A 23 -2.60 12.78 6.01
N LYS A 24 -3.20 13.06 7.18
CA LYS A 24 -4.57 13.57 7.26
C LYS A 24 -4.55 15.07 6.97
N TYR A 25 -5.17 15.48 5.88
CA TYR A 25 -5.32 16.89 5.55
C TYR A 25 -6.61 17.41 6.22
N ARG A 26 -6.48 18.50 6.98
CA ARG A 26 -7.63 19.23 7.56
C ARG A 26 -7.58 20.62 6.93
N GLU A 27 -8.33 20.85 5.86
CA GLU A 27 -8.44 22.19 5.28
C GLU A 27 -9.09 23.12 6.32
N ALA A 28 -8.45 24.26 6.61
CA ALA A 28 -9.05 25.29 7.45
C ALA A 28 -9.94 26.27 6.65
N ASN A 29 -9.98 26.18 5.31
CA ASN A 29 -10.63 27.19 4.46
C ASN A 29 -11.26 26.60 3.17
N TYR A 30 -12.14 25.60 3.27
CA TYR A 30 -12.99 25.18 2.15
C TYR A 30 -14.42 25.70 2.33
N ASN A 31 -14.98 26.30 1.27
CA ASN A 31 -16.29 26.96 1.29
C ASN A 31 -17.42 25.95 1.53
N LYS A 32 -18.29 26.23 2.51
CA LYS A 32 -19.28 25.36 3.16
C LYS A 32 -20.43 24.80 2.28
N LYS A 33 -20.34 24.88 0.94
CA LYS A 33 -21.44 24.48 0.03
C LYS A 33 -21.31 23.08 -0.58
N ASP A 34 -20.23 22.35 -0.30
CA ASP A 34 -20.04 20.98 -0.78
C ASP A 34 -20.13 19.99 0.40
N LEU A 35 -21.23 19.22 0.44
CA LEU A 35 -21.57 18.27 1.52
C LEU A 35 -20.71 16.98 1.50
N SER A 36 -19.72 16.87 0.61
CA SER A 36 -18.68 15.84 0.66
C SER A 36 -17.65 16.05 1.80
N SER A 37 -17.70 17.20 2.49
CA SER A 37 -16.67 17.70 3.42
C SER A 37 -16.77 17.25 4.89
N VAL A 38 -17.55 16.24 5.23
CA VAL A 38 -17.71 15.80 6.64
C VAL A 38 -16.49 15.02 7.18
N TYR A 39 -15.59 14.54 6.31
CA TYR A 39 -14.44 13.72 6.73
C TYR A 39 -13.10 14.27 6.24
N PRO A 40 -12.03 14.17 7.07
CA PRO A 40 -10.70 14.62 6.68
C PRO A 40 -10.17 13.77 5.54
N SER A 41 -9.73 14.43 4.46
CA SER A 41 -9.10 13.74 3.33
C SER A 41 -7.75 13.18 3.75
N LYS A 42 -7.50 11.92 3.40
CA LYS A 42 -6.19 11.26 3.56
C LYS A 42 -5.44 11.39 2.25
N VAL A 43 -4.21 11.89 2.30
CA VAL A 43 -3.35 12.13 1.13
C VAL A 43 -1.99 11.48 1.33
N GLN A 44 -1.32 11.11 0.24
CA GLN A 44 0.03 10.54 0.33
C GLN A 44 1.07 11.63 0.20
N ALA A 45 2.09 11.55 1.04
CA ALA A 45 3.18 12.51 1.11
C ALA A 45 4.53 11.79 1.18
N ARG A 46 5.54 12.46 0.66
CA ARG A 46 6.94 12.06 0.73
C ARG A 46 7.66 12.78 1.86
N GLY A 47 8.45 12.02 2.61
CA GLY A 47 9.47 12.52 3.51
C GLY A 47 10.84 12.01 3.09
N ASP A 48 11.84 12.86 3.20
CA ASP A 48 13.24 12.54 2.94
C ASP A 48 14.05 12.75 4.23
N PRO A 49 15.11 11.95 4.48
CA PRO A 49 16.00 12.20 5.61
C PRO A 49 16.65 13.57 5.45
N GLU A 50 16.65 14.39 6.50
CA GLU A 50 17.32 15.70 6.49
C GLU A 50 18.82 15.53 6.21
N ASP A 51 19.42 14.47 6.76
CA ASP A 51 20.79 14.04 6.51
C ASP A 51 20.81 12.59 6.02
N PRO A 52 21.01 12.33 4.71
CA PRO A 52 21.14 10.98 4.16
C PRO A 52 22.36 10.20 4.64
N SER A 53 23.31 10.86 5.31
CA SER A 53 24.50 10.22 5.88
C SER A 53 24.28 9.74 7.32
N ASP A 54 23.22 10.20 8.00
CA ASP A 54 22.86 9.73 9.34
C ASP A 54 22.42 8.25 9.25
N PRO A 55 23.12 7.31 9.92
CA PRO A 55 22.76 5.89 9.87
C PRO A 55 21.42 5.56 10.56
N LEU A 56 20.88 6.45 11.40
CA LEU A 56 19.64 6.26 12.16
C LEU A 56 18.47 7.14 11.68
N PRO A 57 18.51 7.65 10.44
CA PRO A 57 17.91 8.92 9.97
C PRO A 57 16.91 9.53 10.95
N ARG A 58 17.42 10.32 11.92
CA ARG A 58 16.62 10.79 13.06
C ARG A 58 15.68 11.94 12.72
N LYS A 59 16.00 12.70 11.68
CA LYS A 59 15.25 13.87 11.23
C LYS A 59 14.80 13.69 9.79
N TRP A 60 13.58 14.13 9.52
CA TRP A 60 12.92 14.01 8.23
C TRP A 60 12.30 15.33 7.83
N VAL A 61 12.45 15.69 6.57
CA VAL A 61 11.83 16.87 5.96
C VAL A 61 10.73 16.42 5.00
N LYS A 62 9.63 17.18 4.96
CA LYS A 62 8.55 16.93 3.99
C LYS A 62 8.96 17.49 2.64
N ALA A 63 8.71 16.74 1.58
CA ALA A 63 8.84 17.25 0.22
C ALA A 63 7.95 18.52 0.03
N PRO A 64 8.47 19.57 -0.64
CA PRO A 64 7.75 20.83 -0.82
C PRO A 64 6.54 20.71 -1.77
N TYR A 65 6.52 19.68 -2.61
CA TYR A 65 5.45 19.39 -3.59
C TYR A 65 4.41 18.39 -3.08
N ASN A 66 4.37 18.12 -1.77
CA ASN A 66 3.32 17.29 -1.18
C ASN A 66 1.93 17.95 -1.34
N PRO A 67 0.86 17.16 -1.56
CA PRO A 67 0.80 15.70 -1.68
C PRO A 67 1.20 15.16 -3.06
N ILE A 68 1.65 13.91 -3.13
CA ILE A 68 2.29 13.34 -4.33
C ILE A 68 1.44 12.35 -5.13
N ALA A 69 0.38 11.80 -4.53
CA ALA A 69 -0.51 10.82 -5.16
C ALA A 69 -1.96 11.28 -4.97
N PRO A 70 -2.61 11.79 -6.03
CA PRO A 70 -3.98 12.29 -5.94
C PRO A 70 -4.97 11.13 -5.77
N ILE A 71 -6.04 11.34 -5.00
CA ILE A 71 -7.13 10.37 -4.89
C ILE A 71 -7.83 10.28 -6.26
N PRO A 72 -8.06 9.08 -6.82
CA PRO A 72 -8.72 8.98 -8.11
C PRO A 72 -10.21 9.31 -7.99
N LEU A 73 -10.82 9.75 -9.09
CA LEU A 73 -12.26 10.03 -9.13
C LEU A 73 -13.07 8.79 -8.74
N GLY A 74 -14.13 8.99 -7.95
CA GLY A 74 -15.02 7.91 -7.51
C GLY A 74 -14.53 7.12 -6.29
N TYR A 75 -13.42 7.51 -5.65
CA TYR A 75 -12.95 6.91 -4.39
C TYR A 75 -13.24 7.80 -3.20
N ASN A 76 -13.45 7.17 -2.05
CA ASN A 76 -13.68 7.87 -0.79
C ASN A 76 -12.36 8.44 -0.25
N SER A 77 -12.25 9.77 -0.20
CA SER A 77 -11.05 10.49 0.24
C SER A 77 -10.60 10.19 1.67
N SER A 78 -11.51 9.70 2.51
CA SER A 78 -11.21 9.31 3.90
C SER A 78 -10.74 7.87 4.04
N GLN A 79 -10.90 7.09 2.97
CA GLN A 79 -10.59 5.67 2.85
C GLN A 79 -9.53 5.46 1.76
N PHE A 80 -8.44 6.23 1.84
CA PHE A 80 -7.29 6.17 0.94
C PHE A 80 -5.99 6.35 1.74
N ARG A 81 -5.28 5.26 2.05
CA ARG A 81 -4.14 5.31 3.00
C ARG A 81 -3.20 4.13 2.89
N ASP A 82 -2.10 4.24 3.63
CA ASP A 82 -1.09 3.22 3.89
C ASP A 82 -0.36 2.82 2.59
N PRO A 83 0.50 3.71 2.06
CA PRO A 83 1.30 3.40 0.89
C PRO A 83 2.31 2.28 1.21
N THR A 84 2.52 1.35 0.27
CA THR A 84 3.54 0.28 0.41
C THR A 84 4.96 0.82 0.32
N GLU A 85 5.94 -0.07 0.47
CA GLU A 85 7.20 0.15 -0.21
C GLU A 85 6.98 0.20 -1.73
N ALA A 86 7.73 1.07 -2.42
CA ALA A 86 7.72 1.13 -3.86
C ALA A 86 8.68 0.10 -4.48
N TRP A 87 8.34 -0.44 -5.65
CA TRP A 87 9.19 -1.39 -6.38
C TRP A 87 9.32 -0.98 -7.85
N ARG A 88 10.27 -1.58 -8.57
CA ARG A 88 10.40 -1.37 -10.01
C ARG A 88 9.45 -2.30 -10.75
N LEU A 89 8.58 -1.69 -11.55
CA LEU A 89 7.69 -2.39 -12.47
C LEU A 89 8.47 -2.92 -13.66
N PHE A 90 7.85 -3.81 -14.43
CA PHE A 90 8.46 -4.46 -15.59
C PHE A 90 8.92 -3.47 -16.67
N ASP A 91 8.19 -2.36 -16.82
CA ASP A 91 8.50 -1.25 -17.74
C ASP A 91 9.60 -0.31 -17.21
N GLY A 92 10.20 -0.62 -16.05
CA GLY A 92 11.27 0.16 -15.44
C GLY A 92 10.80 1.35 -14.60
N VAL A 93 9.51 1.64 -14.56
CA VAL A 93 8.96 2.74 -13.74
C VAL A 93 8.74 2.29 -12.29
N TRP A 94 8.56 3.21 -11.36
CA TRP A 94 8.23 2.87 -9.98
C TRP A 94 6.75 2.54 -9.83
N GLY A 95 6.44 1.49 -9.07
CA GLY A 95 5.11 1.09 -8.64
C GLY A 95 4.93 1.28 -7.13
N LEU A 96 3.72 1.61 -6.70
CA LEU A 96 3.33 1.76 -5.29
C LEU A 96 1.87 1.35 -5.12
N LEU A 97 1.53 0.63 -4.06
CA LEU A 97 0.13 0.41 -3.70
C LEU A 97 -0.32 1.39 -2.62
N VAL A 98 -1.59 1.78 -2.68
CA VAL A 98 -2.28 2.48 -1.59
C VAL A 98 -3.59 1.76 -1.32
N GLY A 99 -3.87 1.46 -0.05
CA GLY A 99 -5.11 0.83 0.37
C GLY A 99 -6.29 1.77 0.18
N ALA A 100 -7.40 1.24 -0.34
CA ALA A 100 -8.64 1.98 -0.48
C ALA A 100 -9.88 1.09 -0.35
N ASN A 101 -11.06 1.73 -0.32
CA ASN A 101 -12.31 1.10 -0.67
C ASN A 101 -12.99 1.81 -1.85
N ALA A 102 -13.95 1.13 -2.45
CA ALA A 102 -14.76 1.65 -3.53
C ALA A 102 -16.17 1.08 -3.53
N GLY A 103 -16.94 1.52 -4.52
CA GLY A 103 -18.34 1.15 -4.69
C GLY A 103 -19.24 1.90 -3.71
N GLU A 104 -20.54 1.84 -3.98
CA GLU A 104 -21.54 2.35 -3.06
C GLU A 104 -21.45 1.62 -1.71
N GLY A 105 -21.50 2.36 -0.61
CA GLY A 105 -21.32 1.80 0.74
C GLY A 105 -19.88 1.40 1.09
N GLY A 106 -18.92 1.52 0.16
CA GLY A 106 -17.50 1.28 0.46
C GLY A 106 -17.16 -0.17 0.80
N LEU A 107 -17.90 -1.13 0.23
CA LEU A 107 -17.77 -2.57 0.49
C LEU A 107 -16.68 -3.24 -0.35
N ILE A 108 -16.23 -2.61 -1.43
CA ILE A 108 -15.18 -3.16 -2.28
C ILE A 108 -13.83 -2.74 -1.74
N GLY A 109 -13.09 -3.66 -1.12
CA GLY A 109 -11.71 -3.41 -0.68
C GLY A 109 -10.74 -3.53 -1.83
N THR A 110 -9.74 -2.65 -1.92
CA THR A 110 -8.80 -2.68 -3.03
C THR A 110 -7.44 -2.10 -2.67
N ALA A 111 -6.41 -2.58 -3.37
CA ALA A 111 -5.09 -1.97 -3.42
C ALA A 111 -4.92 -1.24 -4.76
N LEU A 112 -4.81 0.09 -4.71
CA LEU A 112 -4.66 0.93 -5.89
C LEU A 112 -3.19 1.03 -6.30
N LEU A 113 -2.87 0.67 -7.53
CA LEU A 113 -1.53 0.82 -8.09
C LEU A 113 -1.33 2.24 -8.64
N TYR A 114 -0.25 2.87 -8.18
CA TYR A 114 0.28 4.11 -8.71
C TYR A 114 1.61 3.88 -9.41
N LYS A 115 1.88 4.68 -10.44
CA LYS A 115 3.14 4.69 -11.18
C LYS A 115 3.85 6.03 -11.06
N SER A 116 5.19 6.01 -11.07
CA SER A 116 6.01 7.22 -11.11
C SER A 116 7.33 6.98 -11.83
N MET A 117 7.78 7.98 -12.60
CA MET A 117 9.10 7.97 -13.23
C MET A 117 10.19 8.50 -12.27
N ASP A 118 9.82 9.44 -11.41
CA ASP A 118 10.74 10.32 -10.67
C ASP A 118 10.62 10.23 -9.15
N PHE A 119 9.67 9.43 -8.64
CA PHE A 119 9.35 9.31 -7.21
C PHE A 119 8.79 10.60 -6.58
N GLN A 120 8.36 11.56 -7.42
CA GLN A 120 7.79 12.84 -7.00
C GLN A 120 6.34 12.95 -7.43
N THR A 121 6.06 12.61 -8.69
CA THR A 121 4.70 12.66 -9.26
C THR A 121 4.20 11.24 -9.46
N TRP A 122 3.06 10.92 -8.85
CA TRP A 122 2.43 9.61 -8.96
C TRP A 122 1.09 9.70 -9.67
N SER A 123 0.83 8.78 -10.59
CA SER A 123 -0.43 8.68 -11.32
C SER A 123 -1.10 7.34 -11.06
N PHE A 124 -2.41 7.36 -10.82
CA PHE A 124 -3.20 6.14 -10.68
C PHE A 124 -3.17 5.34 -11.99
N SER A 125 -2.90 4.04 -11.88
CA SER A 125 -2.86 3.10 -13.00
C SER A 125 -4.13 2.26 -13.03
N ASN A 126 -4.30 1.40 -12.03
CA ASN A 126 -5.39 0.44 -11.95
C ASN A 126 -5.52 -0.08 -10.51
N ARG A 127 -6.55 -0.89 -10.28
CA ARG A 127 -6.64 -1.72 -9.07
C ARG A 127 -5.75 -2.94 -9.27
N LEU A 128 -4.81 -3.18 -8.36
CA LEU A 128 -3.97 -4.38 -8.44
C LEU A 128 -4.82 -5.64 -8.19
N HIS A 129 -5.66 -5.56 -7.16
CA HIS A 129 -6.62 -6.58 -6.75
C HIS A 129 -7.75 -5.92 -5.96
N GLU A 130 -8.90 -6.58 -5.88
CA GLU A 130 -10.04 -6.15 -5.10
C GLU A 130 -10.88 -7.34 -4.61
N ASP A 131 -11.63 -7.12 -3.54
CA ASP A 131 -12.66 -8.04 -3.04
C ASP A 131 -13.94 -7.25 -2.74
N PRO A 132 -15.09 -7.63 -3.33
CA PRO A 132 -16.33 -6.87 -3.19
C PRO A 132 -17.00 -7.00 -1.82
N THR A 133 -16.45 -7.79 -0.90
CA THR A 133 -17.08 -8.11 0.38
C THR A 133 -16.30 -7.63 1.59
N THR A 134 -15.10 -7.07 1.43
CA THR A 134 -14.18 -6.83 2.55
C THR A 134 -14.22 -5.41 3.12
N GLY A 135 -14.70 -4.45 2.33
CA GLY A 135 -14.53 -3.03 2.61
C GLY A 135 -13.07 -2.60 2.67
N MET A 136 -12.78 -1.51 3.38
CA MET A 136 -11.45 -0.89 3.41
C MET A 136 -10.30 -1.86 3.67
N TRP A 137 -9.31 -1.83 2.78
CA TRP A 137 -8.02 -2.48 2.96
C TRP A 137 -7.01 -1.49 3.54
N GLU A 138 -6.52 -1.78 4.73
CA GLU A 138 -5.42 -1.04 5.37
C GLU A 138 -4.10 -1.78 5.15
N CYS A 139 -3.00 -1.02 5.17
CA CYS A 139 -1.63 -1.53 5.13
C CYS A 139 -1.44 -2.68 4.11
N PRO A 140 -1.79 -2.47 2.82
CA PRO A 140 -1.46 -3.44 1.79
C PRO A 140 0.05 -3.68 1.80
N ASP A 141 0.47 -4.87 1.38
CA ASP A 141 1.86 -5.19 1.10
C ASP A 141 1.93 -6.24 -0.01
N LEU A 142 2.91 -6.10 -0.91
CA LEU A 142 3.13 -7.01 -2.02
C LEU A 142 4.62 -7.32 -2.11
N PHE A 143 4.98 -8.57 -1.81
CA PHE A 143 6.37 -9.00 -1.86
C PHE A 143 6.52 -10.39 -2.50
N PRO A 144 7.62 -10.63 -3.22
CA PRO A 144 7.87 -11.90 -3.87
C PRO A 144 8.43 -12.94 -2.90
N VAL A 145 8.05 -14.20 -3.13
CA VAL A 145 8.55 -15.37 -2.40
C VAL A 145 9.02 -16.45 -3.39
N ARG A 146 10.07 -17.18 -3.02
CA ARG A 146 10.54 -18.32 -3.82
C ARG A 146 9.70 -19.54 -3.54
N ILE A 147 9.39 -20.32 -4.57
CA ILE A 147 8.75 -21.64 -4.41
C ILE A 147 9.69 -22.63 -3.71
N LYS A 148 11.02 -22.50 -3.93
CA LYS A 148 12.05 -23.34 -3.32
C LYS A 148 13.24 -22.53 -2.84
N GLY A 149 13.83 -22.96 -1.72
CA GLY A 149 14.99 -22.32 -1.09
C GLY A 149 14.60 -21.28 -0.04
N ARG A 150 15.62 -20.71 0.63
CA ARG A 150 15.47 -19.75 1.75
C ARG A 150 16.15 -18.41 1.49
N LYS A 151 16.54 -18.13 0.24
CA LYS A 151 17.22 -16.88 -0.11
C LYS A 151 16.20 -15.80 -0.42
N ASP A 152 16.38 -14.64 0.19
CA ASP A 152 15.54 -13.46 -0.03
C ASP A 152 15.49 -13.05 -1.51
N LEU A 153 14.39 -12.41 -1.88
CA LEU A 153 14.17 -11.85 -3.20
C LEU A 153 14.16 -10.33 -3.11
N ASN A 154 14.67 -9.68 -4.16
CA ASN A 154 14.40 -8.26 -4.36
C ASN A 154 12.89 -8.06 -4.56
N THR A 155 12.32 -6.98 -4.04
CA THR A 155 10.88 -6.67 -4.15
C THR A 155 10.35 -6.62 -5.58
N SER A 156 11.21 -6.37 -6.56
CA SER A 156 10.87 -6.33 -7.99
C SER A 156 11.01 -7.70 -8.69
N ALA A 157 11.27 -8.78 -7.95
CA ALA A 157 11.51 -10.10 -8.54
C ALA A 157 10.22 -10.71 -9.10
N VAL A 158 10.25 -11.08 -10.39
CA VAL A 158 9.16 -11.74 -11.10
C VAL A 158 9.69 -12.90 -11.95
N GLY A 159 8.79 -13.79 -12.39
CA GLY A 159 9.12 -14.88 -13.32
C GLY A 159 9.17 -16.27 -12.70
N LYS A 160 9.81 -17.22 -13.38
CA LYS A 160 9.76 -18.65 -13.05
C LYS A 160 10.32 -18.92 -11.64
N GLY A 161 9.53 -19.63 -10.83
CA GLY A 161 9.93 -20.01 -9.46
C GLY A 161 9.66 -18.93 -8.41
N VAL A 162 9.00 -17.84 -8.78
CA VAL A 162 8.60 -16.75 -7.89
C VAL A 162 7.07 -16.69 -7.83
N LEU A 163 6.53 -16.62 -6.62
CA LEU A 163 5.15 -16.24 -6.33
C LEU A 163 5.16 -14.92 -5.58
N HIS A 164 4.00 -14.31 -5.41
CA HIS A 164 3.85 -13.08 -4.64
C HIS A 164 2.85 -13.29 -3.52
N VAL A 165 3.11 -12.66 -2.39
CA VAL A 165 2.17 -12.57 -1.28
C VAL A 165 1.53 -11.19 -1.34
N LEU A 166 0.20 -11.14 -1.47
CA LEU A 166 -0.57 -9.93 -1.25
C LEU A 166 -1.17 -9.98 0.15
N LYS A 167 -0.69 -9.10 1.03
CA LYS A 167 -1.17 -8.94 2.40
C LYS A 167 -2.03 -7.69 2.51
N VAL A 168 -3.08 -7.75 3.32
CA VAL A 168 -3.97 -6.63 3.67
C VAL A 168 -4.45 -6.74 5.11
N SER A 169 -4.81 -5.63 5.73
CA SER A 169 -5.50 -5.57 7.02
C SER A 169 -6.95 -5.15 6.79
N LEU A 170 -7.92 -5.92 7.29
CA LEU A 170 -9.35 -5.64 7.07
C LEU A 170 -9.98 -4.87 8.23
N GLU A 171 -10.43 -3.63 7.96
CA GLU A 171 -11.00 -2.73 8.98
C GLU A 171 -12.38 -3.20 9.47
N LEU A 172 -13.28 -3.62 8.57
CA LEU A 172 -14.70 -3.84 8.87
C LEU A 172 -15.02 -5.20 9.49
N LYS A 173 -14.33 -6.27 9.09
CA LYS A 173 -14.77 -7.64 9.44
C LYS A 173 -14.09 -8.20 10.69
N THR A 174 -12.78 -8.01 10.86
CA THR A 174 -12.04 -8.78 11.87
C THR A 174 -10.86 -8.07 12.52
N LYS A 175 -10.43 -6.90 12.03
CA LYS A 175 -9.20 -6.22 12.49
C LYS A 175 -8.00 -7.16 12.51
N HIS A 176 -7.90 -7.99 11.46
CA HIS A 176 -6.83 -8.96 11.30
C HIS A 176 -6.10 -8.74 9.99
N ASP A 177 -4.85 -9.17 10.01
CA ASP A 177 -4.03 -9.30 8.83
C ASP A 177 -4.36 -10.59 8.10
N TYR A 178 -4.46 -10.45 6.79
CA TYR A 178 -4.73 -11.53 5.88
C TYR A 178 -3.77 -11.48 4.73
N TYR A 179 -3.49 -12.63 4.15
CA TYR A 179 -2.71 -12.71 2.93
C TYR A 179 -3.24 -13.79 2.00
N SER A 180 -2.91 -13.63 0.73
CA SER A 180 -3.02 -14.69 -0.27
C SER A 180 -1.67 -14.85 -0.95
N VAL A 181 -1.41 -16.05 -1.49
CA VAL A 181 -0.26 -16.33 -2.33
C VAL A 181 -0.75 -16.46 -3.76
N GLY A 182 -0.07 -15.81 -4.70
CA GLY A 182 -0.55 -15.64 -6.06
C GLY A 182 0.56 -15.37 -7.07
N ASN A 183 0.15 -15.15 -8.31
CA ASN A 183 1.02 -14.64 -9.36
C ASN A 183 0.77 -13.14 -9.52
N TYR A 184 1.82 -12.34 -9.42
CA TYR A 184 1.81 -10.98 -9.93
C TYR A 184 2.15 -11.01 -11.42
N LEU A 185 1.21 -10.57 -12.24
CA LEU A 185 1.33 -10.51 -13.69
C LEU A 185 1.93 -9.15 -14.07
N ALA A 186 3.26 -9.09 -14.14
CA ALA A 186 4.01 -7.84 -14.20
C ALA A 186 3.65 -6.95 -15.42
N GLU A 187 3.40 -7.55 -16.58
CA GLU A 187 2.98 -6.81 -17.79
C GLU A 187 1.58 -6.21 -17.64
N ALA A 188 0.64 -6.99 -17.09
CA ALA A 188 -0.73 -6.56 -16.88
C ALA A 188 -0.91 -5.67 -15.65
N ASN A 189 0.08 -5.63 -14.75
CA ASN A 189 0.00 -4.96 -13.46
C ASN A 189 -1.20 -5.43 -12.62
N THR A 190 -1.46 -6.75 -12.62
CA THR A 190 -2.55 -7.38 -11.88
C THR A 190 -2.04 -8.51 -11.00
N TYR A 191 -2.74 -8.75 -9.89
CA TYR A 191 -2.47 -9.88 -9.00
C TYR A 191 -3.56 -10.94 -9.13
N LYS A 192 -3.15 -12.19 -9.32
CA LYS A 192 -4.03 -13.35 -9.40
C LYS A 192 -3.72 -14.31 -8.26
N PRO A 193 -4.58 -14.43 -7.24
CA PRO A 193 -4.38 -15.41 -6.17
C PRO A 193 -4.34 -16.83 -6.76
N LEU A 194 -3.49 -17.68 -6.19
CA LEU A 194 -3.52 -19.10 -6.48
C LEU A 194 -4.78 -19.68 -5.85
N ILE A 195 -5.55 -20.41 -6.65
CA ILE A 195 -6.64 -21.22 -6.14
C ILE A 195 -6.03 -22.56 -5.74
N VAL A 196 -5.77 -22.75 -4.44
CA VAL A 196 -5.49 -24.08 -3.91
C VAL A 196 -6.84 -24.65 -3.50
N GLU A 197 -7.25 -25.78 -4.08
CA GLU A 197 -8.38 -26.57 -3.59
C GLU A 197 -8.03 -27.12 -2.19
N ILE A 198 -8.15 -26.26 -1.20
CA ILE A 198 -8.31 -26.63 0.20
C ILE A 198 -9.79 -26.39 0.48
N ASN A 199 -10.41 -27.28 1.24
CA ASN A 199 -11.86 -27.39 1.45
C ASN A 199 -12.48 -26.24 2.28
N THR A 200 -12.03 -25.02 2.04
CA THR A 200 -12.60 -23.75 2.47
C THR A 200 -12.26 -22.77 1.36
N SER A 201 -13.27 -22.09 0.83
CA SER A 201 -13.15 -20.89 -0.02
C SER A 201 -11.83 -20.16 0.23
N ILE A 202 -11.12 -19.74 -0.83
CA ILE A 202 -9.93 -18.89 -0.70
C ILE A 202 -10.37 -17.51 -0.22
N GLU A 203 -10.75 -17.47 1.03
CA GLU A 203 -10.65 -16.34 1.91
C GLU A 203 -9.17 -16.26 2.25
N LEU A 204 -8.57 -15.13 1.92
CA LEU A 204 -7.60 -14.46 2.79
C LEU A 204 -7.28 -15.30 4.05
N SER A 205 -6.09 -15.89 4.10
CA SER A 205 -5.72 -16.75 5.23
C SER A 205 -5.43 -15.87 6.44
N ARG A 206 -6.18 -16.05 7.53
CA ARG A 206 -6.00 -15.30 8.78
C ARG A 206 -4.62 -15.61 9.37
N CYS A 207 -3.86 -14.56 9.67
CA CYS A 207 -2.64 -14.69 10.48
C CYS A 207 -3.02 -15.18 11.89
N ARG A 208 -2.55 -16.38 12.30
CA ARG A 208 -2.94 -16.99 13.59
C ARG A 208 -2.19 -16.43 14.82
N SER A 209 -1.11 -15.67 14.61
CA SER A 209 -0.47 -14.85 15.65
C SER A 209 -1.00 -13.41 15.61
N LYS A 210 -0.81 -12.63 16.67
CA LYS A 210 -1.07 -11.18 16.65
C LYS A 210 -0.11 -10.54 15.64
N CYS A 211 -0.62 -10.35 14.42
CA CYS A 211 0.05 -9.67 13.33
C CYS A 211 -0.53 -8.27 13.26
N GLU A 212 -0.06 -7.39 14.15
CA GLU A 212 -0.31 -5.95 14.05
C GLU A 212 0.95 -5.33 13.46
N SER A 213 0.83 -4.72 12.27
CA SER A 213 1.74 -3.74 11.64
C SER A 213 3.25 -4.04 11.54
N ALA A 214 3.74 -5.12 12.11
CA ALA A 214 5.15 -5.46 12.19
C ALA A 214 5.27 -6.98 12.05
N PHE A 215 5.59 -7.47 10.84
CA PHE A 215 5.90 -8.87 10.63
C PHE A 215 7.36 -9.09 10.28
N MET A 216 8.02 -9.74 11.25
CA MET A 216 9.09 -10.75 11.22
C MET A 216 10.47 -10.38 10.67
N THR A 217 11.40 -10.18 11.63
CA THR A 217 12.78 -10.70 11.54
C THR A 217 12.82 -12.20 11.70
#